data_AF-A0A2S4L4K0-F1
#
_entry.id   AF-A0A2S4L4K0-F1
#
_cell.length_a   1.000
_cell.length_b   1.000
_cell.length_c   1.000
_cell.angle_alpha   90.00
_cell.angle_beta   90.00
_cell.angle_gamma   90.00
#
_symmetry.space_group_name_H-M   'P 1'
#
loop_
_entity.id
_entity.type
_entity.pdbx_description
1 polymer ?
#
loop_
_entity_poly.entity_id
_entity_poly.type
_entity_poly.pdbx_seq_one_letter_code
_entity_poly.pdbx_strand_id
1 'polypeptide(L)' 'MTAEKRAHDGPSALAAATHAVVQLEDCPLFNSARGAVFTRDGLNQLEASVMVSRGRAKRGVGVGGLRT' A
#
# COMPACT_ATOMS: atom_id res chain seq x y z
N MET A 1 -29.72 -1.15 -17.45
CA MET A 1 -28.70 -2.23 -17.39
C MET A 1 -27.94 -2.08 -16.09
N THR A 2 -28.49 -2.64 -15.00
CA THR A 2 -27.86 -2.67 -13.68
C THR A 2 -26.78 -3.74 -13.70
N ALA A 3 -25.51 -3.32 -13.67
CA ALA A 3 -24.39 -4.26 -13.58
C ALA A 3 -24.46 -4.98 -12.23
N GLU A 4 -24.78 -6.28 -12.27
CA GLU A 4 -24.75 -7.13 -11.08
C GLU A 4 -23.33 -7.18 -10.53
N LYS A 5 -23.19 -6.72 -9.29
CA LYS A 5 -21.96 -6.83 -8.51
C LYS A 5 -21.80 -8.29 -8.10
N ARG A 6 -21.05 -9.05 -8.89
CA ARG A 6 -20.66 -10.43 -8.56
C ARG A 6 -19.89 -10.40 -7.23
N ALA A 7 -20.48 -10.98 -6.19
CA ALA A 7 -19.79 -11.19 -4.91
C ALA A 7 -18.68 -12.20 -5.17
N HIS A 8 -17.45 -11.82 -4.85
CA HIS A 8 -16.30 -12.73 -4.86
C HIS A 8 -16.13 -13.22 -3.42
N ASP A 9 -16.07 -14.54 -3.23
CA ASP A 9 -15.86 -15.15 -1.90
C ASP A 9 -14.42 -14.97 -1.37
N GLY A 10 -13.55 -14.28 -2.13
CA GLY A 10 -12.17 -13.99 -1.77
C GLY A 10 -11.93 -12.58 -1.23
N PRO A 11 -10.74 -12.32 -0.67
CA PRO A 11 -10.36 -11.00 -0.19
C PRO A 11 -10.43 -9.96 -1.32
N SER A 12 -10.80 -8.72 -0.95
CA SER A 12 -10.82 -7.62 -1.92
C SER A 12 -9.43 -7.39 -2.53
N ALA A 13 -9.37 -6.86 -3.76
CA ALA A 13 -8.10 -6.49 -4.39
C ALA A 13 -7.26 -5.53 -3.51
N LEU A 14 -7.92 -4.64 -2.76
CA LEU A 14 -7.27 -3.79 -1.78
C LEU A 14 -6.61 -4.62 -0.66
N ALA A 15 -7.35 -5.55 -0.06
CA ALA A 15 -6.83 -6.40 1.01
C ALA A 15 -5.65 -7.27 0.54
N ALA A 16 -5.74 -7.84 -0.66
CA ALA A 16 -4.66 -8.62 -1.25
C ALA A 16 -3.40 -7.78 -1.51
N ALA A 17 -3.55 -6.58 -2.07
CA ALA A 17 -2.44 -5.67 -2.32
C ALA A 17 -1.79 -5.20 -1.01
N THR A 18 -2.60 -4.80 -0.02
CA THR A 18 -2.10 -4.39 1.30
C THR A 18 -1.35 -5.53 1.98
N HIS A 19 -1.87 -6.76 1.95
CA HIS A 19 -1.17 -7.90 2.53
C HIS A 19 0.20 -8.15 1.88
N ALA A 20 0.27 -8.09 0.54
CA ALA A 20 1.54 -8.25 -0.17
C ALA A 20 2.56 -7.16 0.22
N VAL A 21 2.13 -5.90 0.31
CA VAL A 21 3.01 -4.79 0.70
C VAL A 21 3.47 -4.92 2.14
N VAL A 22 2.61 -5.35 3.07
CA VAL A 22 3.01 -5.60 4.47
C VAL A 22 4.14 -6.62 4.55
N GLN A 23 4.09 -7.70 3.77
CA GLN A 23 5.17 -8.68 3.73
C GLN A 23 6.49 -8.09 3.21
N LEU A 24 6.43 -7.10 2.32
CA LEU A 24 7.61 -6.37 1.83
C LEU A 24 8.14 -5.39 2.89
N GLU A 25 7.25 -4.62 3.53
CA GLU A 25 7.59 -3.72 4.65
C GLU A 25 8.21 -4.47 5.83
N ASP A 26 7.82 -5.72 6.02
CA ASP A 26 8.32 -6.61 7.05
C ASP A 26 9.68 -7.25 6.72
N CYS A 27 10.09 -7.23 5.45
CA CYS A 27 11.35 -7.80 5.00
C CYS A 27 12.50 -6.81 5.23
N PRO A 28 13.48 -7.10 6.10
CA PRO A 28 14.59 -6.18 6.39
C PRO A 28 15.52 -5.97 5.19
N LEU A 29 15.45 -6.82 4.17
CA LEU A 29 16.24 -6.70 2.94
C LEU A 29 15.54 -5.86 1.86
N PHE A 30 14.28 -5.48 2.08
CA PHE A 30 13.52 -4.67 1.15
C PHE A 30 13.52 -3.22 1.61
N ASN A 31 13.82 -2.29 0.71
CA ASN A 31 13.93 -0.86 1.04
C ASN A 31 12.55 -0.21 1.25
N SER A 32 11.87 -0.59 2.33
CA SER A 32 10.62 -0.01 2.82
C SER A 32 10.46 -0.35 4.31
N ALA A 33 9.79 0.52 5.06
CA ALA A 33 9.52 0.36 6.49
C ALA A 33 10.74 -0.18 7.28
N ARG A 34 10.74 -1.45 7.68
CA ARG A 34 11.83 -2.04 8.50
C ARG A 34 13.17 -2.09 7.81
N GLY A 35 13.19 -2.22 6.48
CA GLY A 35 14.41 -2.19 5.68
C GLY A 35 14.69 -0.83 5.01
N ALA A 36 13.97 0.23 5.41
CA ALA A 36 14.16 1.56 4.84
C ALA A 36 15.59 2.06 5.05
N VAL A 37 16.16 2.63 4.00
CA VAL A 37 17.48 3.26 4.04
C VAL A 37 17.40 4.65 4.65
N PHE A 38 18.49 5.05 5.29
CA PHE A 38 18.62 6.36 5.89
C PHE A 38 18.69 7.47 4.83
N THR A 39 18.07 8.61 5.14
CA THR A 39 18.33 9.88 4.46
C THR A 39 19.75 10.37 4.77
N ARG A 40 20.14 11.48 4.14
CA ARG A 40 21.42 12.16 4.45
C ARG A 40 21.56 12.52 5.92
N ASP A 41 20.44 12.81 6.59
CA ASP A 41 20.42 13.18 8.01
C ASP A 41 20.43 11.96 8.95
N GLY A 42 20.59 10.75 8.40
CA GLY A 42 20.65 9.52 9.19
C GLY A 42 19.29 9.04 9.71
N LEU A 43 18.18 9.50 9.11
CA LEU A 43 16.82 9.16 9.53
C LEU A 43 16.10 8.34 8.47
N ASN A 44 15.20 7.44 8.86
CA ASN A 44 14.28 6.82 7.91
C ASN A 44 13.09 7.76 7.68
N GLN A 45 12.80 8.04 6.41
CA GLN A 45 11.66 8.86 6.01
C GLN A 45 10.78 8.05 5.07
N LEU A 46 9.57 7.74 5.53
CA LEU A 46 8.67 6.82 4.87
C LEU A 46 7.52 7.55 4.18
N GLU A 47 7.10 6.96 3.06
CA GLU A 47 5.93 7.37 2.29
C GLU A 47 5.14 6.13 1.88
N ALA A 48 3.82 6.23 1.90
CA ALA A 48 2.92 5.17 1.47
C ALA A 48 1.72 5.76 0.76
N SER A 49 1.19 5.05 -0.24
CA SER A 49 -0.02 5.45 -0.93
C SER A 49 -0.84 4.25 -1.36
N VAL A 50 -2.14 4.45 -1.53
CA VAL A 50 -3.05 3.42 -2.01
C VAL A 50 -4.04 4.01 -3.00
N MET A 51 -4.35 3.23 -4.04
CA MET A 51 -5.37 3.57 -5.04
C MET A 51 -6.38 2.44 -5.13
N VAL A 52 -7.66 2.81 -5.09
CA VAL A 52 -8.78 1.88 -5.31
C VAL A 52 -9.58 2.30 -6.52
N SER A 53 -10.04 1.32 -7.29
CA SER A 53 -10.93 1.53 -8.43
C SER A 53 -12.22 0.74 -8.29
N ARG A 54 -13.31 1.31 -8.81
CA ARG A 54 -14.60 0.63 -9.00
C ARG A 54 -15.07 0.92 -10.42
N GLY A 55 -14.76 0.02 -11.35
CA GLY A 55 -14.88 0.29 -12.78
C GLY A 55 -13.92 1.40 -13.19
N ARG A 56 -14.43 2.48 -13.79
CA ARG A 56 -13.64 3.65 -14.21
C ARG A 56 -13.38 4.67 -13.10
N ALA A 57 -14.13 4.63 -11.99
CA ALA A 57 -13.94 5.56 -10.88
C ALA A 57 -12.69 5.18 -10.06
N LYS A 58 -11.83 6.15 -9.76
CA LYS A 58 -10.57 5.96 -9.01
C LYS A 58 -10.54 6.90 -7.79
N ARG A 59 -10.00 6.42 -6.68
CA ARG A 59 -9.72 7.22 -5.48
C ARG A 59 -8.34 6.83 -4.96
N GLY A 60 -7.54 7.82 -4.57
CA GLY A 60 -6.21 7.61 -4.04
C GLY A 60 -5.97 8.47 -2.82
N VAL A 61 -5.16 7.96 -1.90
CA VAL A 61 -4.67 8.68 -0.72
C VAL A 61 -3.19 8.35 -0.51
N GLY A 62 -2.46 9.29 0.07
CA GLY A 62 -1.05 9.11 0.40
C GLY A 62 -0.73 9.74 1.75
N VAL A 63 0.28 9.18 2.41
CA VAL A 63 0.90 9.70 3.62
C VAL A 63 2.40 9.77 3.38
N GLY A 64 3.04 10.83 3.86
CA GLY A 64 4.49 11.02 3.71
C GLY A 64 5.08 11.74 4.91
N GLY A 65 6.40 11.67 5.03
CA GLY A 65 7.14 12.29 6.12
C GLY A 65 7.03 11.54 7.46
N LEU A 66 6.60 10.28 7.44
CA LEU A 66 6.64 9.43 8.63
C LEU A 66 8.11 9.15 8.97
N ARG A 67 8.51 9.45 10.21
CA ARG A 67 9.86 9.27 10.71
C ARG A 67 9.86 8.19 11.79
N THR A 68 10.84 7.29 11.73
CA THR A 68 11.01 6.16 12.66
C THR A 68 12.41 6.14 13.23
#